data_AF-A0A2E3BV56-F1
#
_entry.id   AF-A0A2E3BV56-F1
#
_cell.length_a   1.000
_cell.length_b   1.000
_cell.length_c   1.000
_cell.angle_alpha   90.00
_cell.angle_beta   90.00
_cell.angle_gamma   90.00
#
_symmetry.space_group_name_H-M   'P 1'
#
loop_
_entity.id
_entity.type
_entity.pdbx_description
1 polymer ?
#
loop_
_entity_poly.entity_id
_entity_poly.type
_entity_poly.pdbx_seq_one_letter_code
_entity_poly.pdbx_strand_id
1 'polypeptide(L)'
;MEEGPKPIILTENPKIPIQIEEKTSGDPGKDSIVIGFVLIICSIIMFSTLDEFCCLMGLLALVGGFAFLGSGFQKTRNWRKENDNKKWTIGEILVLILLSVFLIPLVTLILEEMLWY
;
A
#
# COMPACT_ATOMS: atom_id res chain seq x y z
N MET A 1 17.02 -44.86 -49.61
CA MET A 1 17.72 -43.57 -49.65
C MET A 1 17.22 -42.86 -50.90
N GLU A 2 16.47 -41.78 -50.89
CA GLU A 2 15.92 -40.92 -49.84
C GLU A 2 14.50 -40.54 -50.28
N GLU A 3 13.57 -40.50 -49.32
CA GLU A 3 12.17 -40.16 -49.53
C GLU A 3 12.05 -38.70 -49.98
N GLY A 4 11.24 -38.45 -51.03
CA GLY A 4 10.86 -37.10 -51.43
C GLY A 4 10.24 -36.31 -50.28
N PRO A 5 10.27 -34.97 -50.34
CA PRO A 5 9.88 -34.11 -49.22
C PRO A 5 8.42 -34.34 -48.85
N LYS A 6 8.20 -34.82 -47.61
CA LYS A 6 6.86 -34.95 -47.03
C LYS A 6 6.20 -33.56 -46.96
N PRO A 7 4.92 -33.41 -47.34
CA PRO A 7 4.24 -32.14 -47.24
C PRO A 7 4.19 -31.69 -45.78
N ILE A 8 4.65 -30.48 -45.51
CA ILE A 8 4.54 -29.83 -44.20
C ILE A 8 3.05 -29.58 -43.96
N ILE A 9 2.44 -30.38 -43.10
CA ILE A 9 1.09 -30.15 -42.61
C ILE A 9 1.17 -28.91 -41.72
N LEU A 10 0.57 -27.80 -42.14
CA LEU A 10 0.32 -26.62 -41.30
C LEU A 10 -0.78 -26.94 -40.27
N THR A 11 -0.57 -27.94 -39.43
CA THR A 11 -1.38 -28.19 -38.24
C THR A 11 -0.53 -27.91 -37.04
N GLU A 12 -0.29 -26.63 -36.81
CA GLU A 12 -0.10 -26.06 -35.49
C GLU A 12 -0.27 -24.57 -35.74
N ASN A 13 -1.53 -24.15 -35.68
CA ASN A 13 -1.90 -22.76 -35.47
C ASN A 13 -0.89 -22.22 -34.46
N PRO A 14 0.03 -21.30 -34.83
CA PRO A 14 0.94 -20.77 -33.86
C PRO A 14 0.04 -20.20 -32.79
N LYS A 15 0.05 -20.80 -31.60
CA LYS A 15 -0.41 -20.12 -30.41
C LYS A 15 0.49 -18.92 -30.37
N ILE A 16 0.03 -17.83 -30.99
CA ILE A 16 0.47 -16.48 -30.72
C ILE A 16 0.63 -16.50 -29.22
N PRO A 17 1.85 -16.34 -28.68
CA PRO A 17 1.97 -16.10 -27.27
C PRO A 17 1.17 -14.83 -27.12
N ILE A 18 -0.06 -14.98 -26.63
CA ILE A 18 -0.85 -13.89 -26.09
C ILE A 18 0.17 -13.30 -25.14
N GLN A 19 0.75 -12.17 -25.54
CA GLN A 19 1.49 -11.32 -24.65
C GLN A 19 0.48 -11.10 -23.56
N ILE A 20 0.62 -11.88 -22.50
CA ILE A 20 -0.04 -11.64 -21.24
C ILE A 20 0.46 -10.26 -20.98
N GLU A 21 -0.42 -9.26 -21.20
CA GLU A 21 -0.17 -7.89 -20.78
C GLU A 21 0.57 -8.04 -19.47
N GLU A 22 1.79 -7.52 -19.44
CA GLU A 22 2.56 -7.38 -18.24
C GLU A 22 1.65 -6.56 -17.34
N LYS A 23 0.76 -7.24 -16.59
CA LYS A 23 -0.02 -6.70 -15.51
C LYS A 23 1.08 -6.08 -14.71
N THR A 24 1.18 -4.76 -14.76
CA THR A 24 2.08 -3.97 -13.95
C THR A 24 1.85 -4.47 -12.54
N SER A 25 2.70 -5.41 -12.12
CA SER A 25 2.47 -6.33 -11.00
C SER A 25 2.85 -5.65 -9.69
N GLY A 26 2.73 -4.32 -9.70
CA GLY A 26 2.95 -3.47 -8.57
C GLY A 26 1.76 -3.58 -7.63
N ASP A 27 2.07 -3.62 -6.34
CA ASP A 27 1.09 -3.43 -5.28
C ASP A 27 0.32 -2.10 -5.50
N PRO A 28 -0.99 -2.14 -5.78
CA PRO A 28 -1.79 -0.95 -6.08
C PRO A 28 -1.97 -0.03 -4.86
N GLY A 29 -1.67 -0.52 -3.65
CA GLY A 29 -1.68 0.29 -2.44
C GLY A 29 -0.40 1.09 -2.22
N LYS A 30 0.70 0.76 -2.91
CA LYS A 30 2.03 1.35 -2.67
C LYS A 30 2.02 2.88 -2.77
N ASP A 31 1.40 3.43 -3.80
CA ASP A 31 1.40 4.88 -4.02
C ASP A 31 0.60 5.61 -2.93
N SER A 32 -0.54 5.04 -2.51
CA SER A 32 -1.33 5.58 -1.41
C SER A 32 -0.57 5.51 -0.09
N ILE A 33 0.19 4.44 0.16
CA ILE A 33 1.05 4.31 1.34
C ILE A 33 2.14 5.40 1.34
N VAL A 34 2.84 5.58 0.21
CA VAL A 34 3.91 6.59 0.09
C VAL A 34 3.36 8.01 0.30
N ILE A 35 2.23 8.36 -0.33
CA ILE A 35 1.57 9.65 -0.13
C ILE A 35 1.21 9.85 1.35
N GLY A 36 0.69 8.81 2.00
CA GLY A 36 0.38 8.84 3.42
C GLY A 36 1.59 9.16 4.29
N PHE A 37 2.72 8.50 4.05
CA PHE A 37 3.97 8.77 4.77
C PHE A 37 4.49 10.20 4.55
N VAL A 38 4.48 10.69 3.30
CA VAL A 38 4.93 12.04 2.98
C VAL A 38 4.08 13.08 3.71
N LEU A 39 2.75 12.91 3.74
CA LEU A 39 1.84 13.81 4.43
C LEU A 39 2.09 13.83 5.95
N ILE A 40 2.36 12.68 6.56
CA ILE A 40 2.72 12.61 7.99
C ILE A 40 4.04 13.34 8.25
N ILE A 41 5.07 13.14 7.42
CA ILE A 41 6.35 13.85 7.59
C ILE A 41 6.16 15.36 7.43
N CYS A 42 5.41 15.80 6.41
CA CYS A 42 5.08 17.21 6.21
C CYS A 42 4.32 17.79 7.40
N SER A 43 3.40 17.02 8.02
CA SER A 43 2.68 17.47 9.21
C SER A 43 3.62 17.78 10.37
N ILE A 44 4.65 16.96 10.60
CA ILE A 44 5.64 17.15 11.67
C ILE A 44 6.40 18.46 11.45
N ILE A 45 6.81 18.74 10.21
CA ILE A 45 7.51 19.97 9.85
C ILE A 45 6.58 21.18 10.00
N MET A 46 5.30 21.07 9.64
CA MET A 46 4.36 22.17 9.79
C MET A 46 4.10 22.49 11.28
N PHE A 47 3.95 21.48 12.13
CA PHE A 47 3.77 21.69 13.58
C PHE A 47 5.01 22.32 14.24
N SER A 48 6.22 22.06 13.74
CA SER A 48 7.44 22.65 14.33
C SER A 48 7.58 24.16 14.10
N THR A 49 6.83 24.72 13.15
CA THR A 49 6.83 26.17 12.88
C THR A 49 6.06 26.98 13.93
N LEU A 50 5.22 26.35 14.77
CA LEU A 50 4.42 26.96 15.83
C LEU A 50 3.47 28.09 15.40
N ASP A 51 3.30 28.32 14.10
CA ASP A 51 2.34 29.27 13.54
C ASP A 51 0.94 28.63 13.48
N GLU A 52 -0.11 29.38 13.86
CA GLU A 52 -1.49 28.86 13.93
C GLU A 52 -1.99 28.31 12.59
N PHE A 53 -1.67 28.98 11.48
CA PHE A 53 -2.07 28.54 10.16
C PHE A 53 -1.32 27.26 9.77
N CYS A 54 -0.02 27.22 10.05
CA CYS A 54 0.78 26.02 9.82
C CYS A 54 0.35 24.83 10.70
N CYS A 55 -0.08 25.06 11.95
CA CYS A 55 -0.63 24.03 12.81
C CYS A 55 -1.94 23.45 12.25
N LEU A 56 -2.84 24.29 11.73
CA LEU A 56 -4.07 23.83 11.08
C LEU A 56 -3.77 23.00 9.83
N MET A 57 -2.86 23.48 8.97
CA MET A 57 -2.41 22.75 7.78
C MET A 57 -1.70 21.45 8.13
N GLY A 58 -0.91 21.45 9.21
CA GLY A 58 -0.26 20.27 9.77
C GLY A 58 -1.28 19.24 10.23
N LEU A 59 -2.34 19.66 10.91
CA LEU A 59 -3.42 18.77 11.35
C LEU A 59 -4.16 18.15 10.15
N LEU A 60 -4.48 18.94 9.13
CA LEU A 60 -5.10 18.43 7.90
C LEU A 60 -4.18 17.43 7.17
N ALA A 61 -2.88 17.74 7.08
CA ALA A 61 -1.89 16.84 6.50
C ALA A 61 -1.76 15.53 7.31
N LEU A 62 -1.80 15.60 8.64
CA LEU A 62 -1.77 14.44 9.52
C LEU A 62 -2.99 13.53 9.28
N VAL A 63 -4.20 14.10 9.31
CA VAL A 63 -5.46 13.36 9.09
C VAL A 63 -5.50 12.76 7.68
N GLY A 64 -5.11 13.54 6.67
CA GLY A 64 -4.99 13.06 5.29
C GLY A 64 -3.98 11.91 5.18
N GLY A 65 -2.83 12.03 5.83
CA GLY A 65 -1.79 11.02 5.89
C GLY A 65 -2.31 9.68 6.40
N PHE A 66 -3.01 9.68 7.54
CA PHE A 66 -3.63 8.47 8.08
C PHE A 66 -4.71 7.88 7.16
N ALA A 67 -5.53 8.72 6.51
CA ALA A 67 -6.54 8.26 5.55
C ALA A 67 -5.90 7.56 4.34
N PHE A 68 -4.82 8.12 3.79
CA PHE A 68 -4.06 7.52 2.69
C PHE A 68 -3.35 6.23 3.08
N LEU A 69 -2.76 6.16 4.28
CA LEU A 69 -2.18 4.92 4.82
C LEU A 69 -3.25 3.83 4.97
N GLY A 70 -4.43 4.16 5.50
CA GLY A 70 -5.55 3.21 5.65
C GLY A 70 -6.06 2.70 4.29
N SER A 71 -6.27 3.61 3.33
CA SER A 71 -6.67 3.25 1.97
C SER A 71 -5.63 2.37 1.28
N GLY A 72 -4.35 2.73 1.40
CA GLY A 72 -3.23 1.96 0.87
C GLY A 72 -3.16 0.56 1.47
N PHE A 73 -3.23 0.45 2.79
CA PHE A 73 -3.26 -0.83 3.51
C PHE A 73 -4.42 -1.72 3.05
N GLN A 74 -5.61 -1.15 2.87
CA GLN A 74 -6.78 -1.91 2.43
C GLN A 74 -6.65 -2.39 0.97
N LYS A 75 -6.13 -1.53 0.07
CA LYS A 75 -5.84 -1.91 -1.32
C LYS A 75 -4.79 -3.03 -1.39
N THR A 76 -3.67 -2.88 -0.67
CA THR A 76 -2.62 -3.91 -0.60
C THR A 76 -3.16 -5.22 -0.04
N ARG A 77 -3.98 -5.17 1.04
CA ARG A 77 -4.58 -6.35 1.63
C ARG A 77 -5.53 -7.07 0.68
N ASN A 78 -6.35 -6.33 -0.07
CA ASN A 78 -7.26 -6.91 -1.06
C ASN A 78 -6.48 -7.53 -2.21
N TRP A 79 -5.49 -6.83 -2.75
CA TRP A 79 -4.60 -7.35 -3.77
C TRP A 79 -3.88 -8.64 -3.32
N ARG A 80 -3.39 -8.70 -2.08
CA ARG A 80 -2.78 -9.92 -1.54
C ARG A 80 -3.76 -11.09 -1.48
N LYS A 81 -5.02 -10.85 -1.09
CA LYS A 81 -6.07 -11.87 -1.08
C LYS A 81 -6.40 -12.36 -2.49
N GLU A 82 -6.43 -11.46 -3.47
CA GLU A 82 -6.72 -11.80 -4.88
C GLU A 82 -5.58 -12.58 -5.54
N ASN A 83 -4.33 -12.42 -5.07
CA ASN A 83 -3.14 -13.09 -5.61
C ASN A 83 -2.62 -14.23 -4.73
N ASP A 84 -3.40 -14.71 -3.75
CA ASP A 84 -3.02 -15.75 -2.78
C ASP A 84 -1.66 -15.52 -2.08
N ASN A 85 -1.27 -14.26 -1.92
CA ASN A 85 0.02 -13.90 -1.38
C ASN A 85 -0.03 -13.81 0.16
N LYS A 86 0.45 -14.86 0.84
CA LYS A 86 0.46 -14.92 2.31
C LYS A 86 1.49 -14.00 2.97
N LYS A 87 2.50 -13.54 2.22
CA LYS A 87 3.54 -12.65 2.77
C LYS A 87 2.98 -11.25 2.97
N TRP A 88 3.35 -10.61 4.07
CA TRP A 88 3.04 -9.20 4.31
C TRP A 88 4.02 -8.34 3.54
N THR A 89 3.54 -7.24 2.99
CA THR A 89 4.42 -6.25 2.37
C THR A 89 5.11 -5.42 3.45
N ILE A 90 6.31 -4.93 3.15
CA ILE A 90 7.07 -4.04 4.05
C ILE A 90 6.23 -2.80 4.38
N GLY A 91 5.48 -2.27 3.41
CA GLY A 91 4.57 -1.14 3.61
C GLY A 91 3.52 -1.40 4.68
N GLU A 92 2.84 -2.55 4.64
CA GLU A 92 1.84 -2.91 5.65
C GLU A 92 2.45 -3.06 7.05
N ILE A 93 3.65 -3.64 7.15
CA ILE A 93 4.37 -3.76 8.43
C ILE A 93 4.71 -2.38 8.98
N LEU A 94 5.23 -1.48 8.14
CA LEU A 94 5.54 -0.12 8.53
C LEU A 94 4.29 0.65 8.98
N VAL A 95 3.15 0.51 8.28
CA VAL A 95 1.89 1.13 8.69
C VAL A 95 1.44 0.61 10.07
N LEU A 96 1.55 -0.70 10.32
CA LEU A 96 1.19 -1.29 11.62
C LEU A 96 2.09 -0.78 12.75
N ILE A 97 3.40 -0.71 12.52
CA ILE A 97 4.35 -0.15 13.49
C ILE A 97 3.98 1.31 13.78
N LEU A 98 3.75 2.12 12.73
CA LEU A 98 3.46 3.52 12.89
C LEU A 98 2.13 3.75 13.64
N LEU A 99 1.08 2.99 13.30
CA LEU A 99 -0.17 3.00 14.05
C LEU A 99 0.04 2.59 15.50
N SER A 100 0.85 1.57 15.79
CA SER A 100 1.09 1.12 17.18
C SER A 100 1.72 2.23 18.05
N VAL A 101 2.59 3.06 17.49
CA VAL A 101 3.22 4.18 18.20
C VAL A 101 2.20 5.24 18.62
N PHE A 102 1.12 5.45 17.86
CA PHE A 102 0.07 6.42 18.19
C PHE A 102 -1.11 5.80 18.95
N LEU A 103 -1.53 4.58 18.60
CA LEU A 103 -2.68 3.92 19.22
C LEU A 103 -2.38 3.43 20.63
N ILE A 104 -1.18 2.90 20.91
CA ILE A 104 -0.86 2.37 22.24
C ILE A 104 -0.95 3.48 23.30
N PRO A 105 -0.28 4.64 23.15
CA PRO A 105 -0.39 5.74 24.12
C PRO A 105 -1.82 6.27 24.29
N LEU A 106 -2.58 6.31 23.20
CA LEU A 106 -3.96 6.79 23.21
C LEU A 106 -4.88 5.82 23.96
N VAL A 107 -4.73 4.52 23.72
CA VAL A 107 -5.48 3.48 24.45
C VAL A 107 -5.08 3.45 25.92
N THR A 108 -3.79 3.61 26.27
CA THR A 108 -3.37 3.69 27.67
C THR A 108 -3.95 4.90 28.38
N LEU A 109 -3.98 6.08 27.74
CA LEU A 109 -4.60 7.28 28.29
C LEU A 109 -6.09 7.08 28.57
N ILE A 110 -6.83 6.50 27.61
CA ILE A 110 -8.26 6.21 27.76
C ILE A 110 -8.48 5.21 28.90
N LEU A 111 -7.69 4.15 28.98
CA LEU A 111 -7.81 3.16 30.05
C LEU A 111 -7.47 3.75 31.42
N GLU A 112 -6.46 4.63 31.51
CA GLU A 112 -6.14 5.36 32.75
C GLU A 112 -7.29 6.26 33.18
N GLU A 113 -7.85 7.08 32.29
CA GLU A 113 -9.02 7.92 32.62
C GLU A 113 -10.23 7.07 33.06
N MET A 114 -10.48 5.95 32.40
CA MET A 114 -11.60 5.05 32.72
C MET A 114 -11.38 4.25 34.01
N LEU A 115 -10.13 4.06 34.45
CA LEU A 115 -9.79 3.41 35.72
C LEU A 115 -9.76 4.40 36.90
N TRP A 116 -9.61 5.69 36.63
CA TRP A 116 -9.61 6.76 37.63
C TRP A 116 -11.00 7.39 37.86
N TYR A 117 -11.99 7.02 37.04
CA TYR A 117 -13.42 7.34 37.21
C TYR A 117 -14.20 6.15 37.77
#